data_AF-A0A8T3KL37-F1
#
_entry.id   AF-A0A8T3KL37-F1
#
_cell.length_a   1.000
_cell.length_b   1.000
_cell.length_c   1.000
_cell.angle_alpha   90.00
_cell.angle_beta   90.00
_cell.angle_gamma   90.00
#
_symmetry.space_group_name_H-M   'P 1'
#
loop_
_entity.id
_entity.type
_entity.pdbx_description
1 polymer ?
#
loop_
_entity_poly.entity_id
_entity_poly.type
_entity_poly.pdbx_seq_one_letter_code
_entity_poly.pdbx_strand_id
1 'polypeptide(L)'
;MSDKKAVPLGVMLGAPELFTASNGKVYEIAPLLLKEVPEFQNDRISIGAQIFNITDEEAKQSLEKWVARKFQTAKGQAVTVQDLMNDDWTVVDLKNAIRKLADISG
;
A
#
# COMPACT_ATOMS: atom_id res chain seq x y z
N MET A 1 10.55 -31.42 14.04
CA MET A 1 10.53 -31.12 12.60
C MET A 1 9.92 -29.74 12.46
N SER A 2 10.74 -28.73 12.15
CA SER A 2 10.27 -27.35 11.95
C SER A 2 9.97 -27.18 10.47
N ASP A 3 8.69 -27.17 10.10
CA ASP A 3 8.23 -26.81 8.77
C ASP A 3 8.62 -25.36 8.48
N LYS A 4 9.77 -25.17 7.83
CA LYS A 4 10.09 -23.92 7.14
C LYS A 4 9.12 -23.82 5.96
N LYS A 5 7.97 -23.16 6.17
CA LYS A 5 7.08 -22.79 5.06
C LYS A 5 7.93 -22.03 4.04
N ALA A 6 8.13 -22.66 2.88
CA ALA A 6 8.84 -22.04 1.76
C ALA A 6 8.17 -20.71 1.46
N VAL A 7 8.93 -19.62 1.52
CA VAL A 7 8.43 -18.30 1.16
C VAL A 7 8.03 -18.38 -0.32
N PRO A 8 6.80 -18.04 -0.71
CA PRO A 8 6.37 -18.10 -2.09
C PRO A 8 7.33 -17.29 -2.98
N LEU A 9 7.71 -17.83 -4.14
CA LEU A 9 8.61 -17.17 -5.10
C LEU A 9 8.14 -15.76 -5.50
N GLY A 10 6.84 -15.49 -5.42
CA GLY A 10 6.28 -14.14 -5.63
C GLY A 10 6.85 -13.09 -4.66
N VAL A 11 7.13 -13.47 -3.41
CA VAL A 11 7.77 -12.60 -2.41
C VAL A 11 9.23 -12.29 -2.79
N MET A 12 9.89 -13.18 -3.55
CA MET A 12 11.26 -12.98 -4.04
C MET A 12 11.34 -12.19 -5.35
N LEU A 13 10.21 -11.97 -6.04
CA LEU A 13 10.14 -11.36 -7.38
C LEU A 13 9.30 -10.09 -7.45
N GLY A 14 8.72 -9.65 -6.32
CA GLY A 14 7.85 -8.47 -6.29
C GLY A 14 6.44 -8.73 -6.83
N ALA A 15 5.84 -9.89 -6.51
CA ALA A 15 4.43 -10.12 -6.79
C ALA A 15 3.54 -9.27 -5.87
N PRO A 16 2.34 -8.89 -6.32
CA PRO A 16 1.36 -8.23 -5.46
C PRO A 16 1.09 -9.06 -4.20
N GLU A 17 1.11 -8.40 -3.04
CA GLU A 17 0.78 -9.03 -1.77
C GLU A 17 -0.66 -8.78 -1.38
N LEU A 18 -1.29 -9.80 -0.77
CA LEU A 18 -2.61 -9.64 -0.17
C LEU A 18 -2.51 -8.83 1.13
N PHE A 19 -3.32 -7.78 1.20
CA PHE A 19 -3.54 -6.97 2.38
C PHE A 19 -5.00 -7.09 2.80
N THR A 20 -5.23 -7.50 4.04
CA THR A 20 -6.57 -7.52 4.64
C THR A 20 -6.72 -6.29 5.52
N ALA A 21 -7.64 -5.40 5.16
CA ALA A 21 -7.97 -4.23 5.96
C ALA A 21 -8.79 -4.63 7.20
N SER A 22 -8.89 -3.75 8.21
CA SER A 22 -9.60 -4.03 9.46
C SER A 22 -11.09 -4.39 9.28
N ASN A 23 -11.70 -3.97 8.18
CA ASN A 23 -13.08 -4.30 7.79
C ASN A 23 -13.23 -5.72 7.18
N GLY A 24 -12.14 -6.47 7.03
CA GLY A 24 -12.12 -7.82 6.44
C GLY A 24 -12.06 -7.86 4.90
N LYS A 25 -12.07 -6.72 4.21
CA LYS A 25 -11.87 -6.65 2.75
C LYS A 25 -10.41 -6.90 2.41
N VAL A 26 -10.20 -7.59 1.28
CA VAL A 26 -8.87 -7.99 0.79
C VAL A 26 -8.52 -7.19 -0.46
N TYR A 27 -7.29 -6.67 -0.45
CA TYR A 27 -6.70 -5.88 -1.51
C TYR A 27 -5.36 -6.50 -1.91
N GLU A 28 -4.98 -6.31 -3.16
CA GLU A 28 -3.66 -6.63 -3.68
C GLU A 28 -2.83 -5.34 -3.72
N ILE A 29 -1.66 -5.37 -3.10
CA ILE A 29 -0.71 -4.27 -3.08
C ILE A 29 0.51 -4.68 -3.89
N ALA A 30 0.67 -4.08 -5.05
CA ALA A 30 1.84 -4.25 -5.88
C ALA A 30 3.05 -3.55 -5.23
N PRO A 31 4.23 -4.20 -5.20
CA PRO A 31 5.41 -3.58 -4.60
C PRO A 31 5.94 -2.40 -5.43
N LEU A 32 6.70 -1.56 -4.75
CA LEU A 32 7.43 -0.46 -5.37
C LEU A 32 8.62 -1.01 -6.16
N LEU A 33 8.67 -0.72 -7.46
CA LEU A 33 9.79 -1.11 -8.30
C LEU A 33 10.97 -0.16 -8.10
N LEU A 34 12.20 -0.65 -8.26
CA LEU A 34 13.42 0.19 -8.11
C LEU A 34 13.39 1.47 -8.95
N LYS A 35 12.83 1.41 -10.17
CA LYS A 35 12.70 2.56 -11.07
C LYS A 35 11.72 3.63 -10.57
N GLU A 36 10.82 3.27 -9.65
CA GLU A 36 9.77 4.12 -9.10
C GLU A 36 10.18 4.77 -7.78
N VAL A 37 11.25 4.28 -7.14
CA VAL A 37 11.77 4.82 -5.86
C VAL A 37 12.06 6.32 -5.91
N PRO A 38 12.71 6.87 -6.96
CA PRO A 38 12.97 8.31 -7.02
C PRO A 38 11.69 9.15 -7.06
N GLU A 39 10.67 8.68 -7.78
CA GLU A 39 9.35 9.34 -7.84
C GLU A 39 8.68 9.27 -6.46
N PHE A 40 8.66 8.10 -5.84
CA PHE A 40 8.05 7.87 -4.53
C PHE A 40 8.66 8.74 -3.42
N GLN A 41 9.98 8.90 -3.43
CA GLN A 41 10.68 9.77 -2.46
C GLN A 41 10.40 11.26 -2.71
N ASN A 42 10.33 11.68 -3.99
CA ASN A 42 10.03 13.06 -4.36
C ASN A 42 8.59 13.48 -4.04
N ASP A 43 7.65 12.53 -4.08
CA ASP A 43 6.25 12.75 -3.74
C ASP A 43 6.01 12.94 -2.23
N ARG A 44 7.06 12.80 -1.40
CA ARG A 44 7.07 13.10 0.05
C ARG A 44 5.89 12.50 0.81
N ILE A 45 5.51 11.27 0.49
CA ILE A 45 4.46 10.57 1.24
C ILE A 45 4.91 10.40 2.70
N SER A 46 4.26 11.14 3.60
CA SER A 46 4.56 11.07 5.04
C SER A 46 4.03 9.77 5.64
N ILE A 47 4.92 8.89 6.10
CA ILE A 47 4.59 7.64 6.80
C ILE A 47 5.08 7.76 8.26
N GLY A 48 4.26 8.34 9.15
CA GLY A 48 4.70 8.61 10.53
C GLY A 48 3.59 9.04 11.49
N ALA A 49 3.97 9.38 12.73
CA ALA A 49 3.05 9.81 13.81
C ALA A 49 2.27 11.11 13.49
N GLN A 50 2.66 11.82 12.43
CA GLN A 50 1.88 12.87 11.79
C GLN A 50 1.27 12.26 10.55
N ILE A 51 0.03 11.82 10.75
CA ILE A 51 -0.91 11.24 9.80
C ILE A 51 -0.73 11.85 8.42
N PHE A 52 -0.74 11.02 7.36
CA PHE A 52 -0.86 11.44 5.97
C PHE A 52 -1.69 12.72 5.92
N ASN A 53 -1.13 13.82 5.44
CA ASN A 53 -1.83 15.09 5.45
C ASN A 53 -2.88 15.02 4.33
N ILE A 54 -3.95 14.23 4.51
CA ILE A 54 -5.04 14.05 3.55
C ILE A 54 -5.79 15.38 3.37
N THR A 55 -5.62 16.31 4.31
CA THR A 55 -6.05 17.71 4.23
C THR A 55 -5.11 18.61 3.42
N ASP A 56 -3.90 18.17 3.11
CA ASP A 56 -3.00 18.82 2.18
C ASP A 56 -3.23 18.23 0.78
N GLU A 57 -3.62 19.09 -0.15
CA GLU A 57 -4.05 18.66 -1.48
C GLU A 57 -2.91 18.05 -2.29
N GLU A 58 -1.67 18.51 -2.11
CA GLU A 58 -0.49 17.98 -2.81
C GLU A 58 -0.14 16.58 -2.28
N ALA A 59 -0.13 16.43 -0.96
CA ALA A 59 0.10 15.12 -0.33
C ALA A 59 -1.03 14.13 -0.66
N LYS A 60 -2.28 14.60 -0.73
CA LYS A 60 -3.43 13.80 -1.13
C LYS A 60 -3.32 13.34 -2.58
N GLN A 61 -2.92 14.21 -3.51
CA GLN A 61 -2.73 13.84 -4.92
C GLN A 61 -1.61 12.82 -5.10
N SER A 62 -0.50 13.00 -4.39
CA SER A 62 0.58 12.02 -4.34
C SER A 62 0.07 10.67 -3.82
N LEU A 63 -0.66 10.65 -2.72
CA LEU A 63 -1.25 9.42 -2.17
C LEU A 63 -2.21 8.76 -3.17
N GLU A 64 -3.11 9.53 -3.77
CA GLU A 64 -4.07 9.08 -4.79
C GLU A 64 -3.37 8.41 -5.96
N LYS A 65 -2.29 9.02 -6.46
CA LYS A 65 -1.46 8.47 -7.54
C LYS A 65 -0.92 7.08 -7.18
N TRP A 66 -0.38 6.90 -5.97
CA TRP A 66 0.20 5.62 -5.56
C TRP A 66 -0.86 4.56 -5.25
N VAL A 67 -1.95 4.95 -4.61
CA VAL A 67 -3.09 4.05 -4.35
C VAL A 67 -3.65 3.55 -5.68
N ALA A 68 -3.95 4.43 -6.64
CA ALA A 68 -4.49 4.03 -7.95
C ALA A 68 -3.52 3.15 -8.76
N ARG A 69 -2.20 3.36 -8.64
CA ARG A 69 -1.19 2.58 -9.36
C ARG A 69 -0.92 1.21 -8.76
N LYS A 70 -1.04 1.08 -7.44
CA LYS A 70 -0.46 -0.04 -6.70
C LYS A 70 -1.46 -0.85 -5.90
N PHE A 71 -2.63 -0.30 -5.62
CA PHE A 71 -3.64 -0.96 -4.81
C PHE A 71 -4.75 -1.41 -5.73
N GLN A 72 -5.13 -2.68 -5.59
CA GLN A 72 -6.21 -3.26 -6.36
C GLN A 72 -7.14 -4.04 -5.42
N THR A 73 -8.42 -4.15 -5.77
CA THR A 73 -9.31 -5.09 -5.12
C THR A 73 -8.94 -6.52 -5.51
N ALA A 74 -9.48 -7.53 -4.81
CA ALA A 74 -9.35 -8.94 -5.21
C ALA A 74 -9.88 -9.26 -6.64
N LYS A 75 -10.55 -8.33 -7.30
CA LYS A 75 -11.01 -8.44 -8.70
C LYS A 75 -10.03 -7.78 -9.70
N GLY A 76 -8.88 -7.30 -9.24
CA GLY A 76 -7.88 -6.60 -10.06
C GLY A 76 -8.27 -5.17 -10.44
N GLN A 77 -9.27 -4.58 -9.76
CA GLN A 77 -9.69 -3.20 -10.03
C GLN A 77 -8.86 -2.24 -9.18
N ALA A 78 -8.25 -1.23 -9.83
CA ALA A 78 -7.58 -0.14 -9.12
C ALA A 78 -8.56 0.56 -8.17
N VAL A 79 -8.05 1.00 -7.02
CA VAL A 79 -8.82 1.72 -6.01
C VAL A 79 -8.35 3.16 -5.89
N THR A 80 -9.22 4.04 -5.42
CA THR A 80 -8.91 5.45 -5.10
C THR A 80 -8.80 5.64 -3.59
N VAL A 81 -8.23 6.76 -3.12
CA VAL A 81 -8.26 7.07 -1.67
C VAL A 81 -9.70 7.20 -1.19
N GLN A 82 -10.60 7.73 -2.02
CA GLN A 82 -12.02 7.82 -1.68
C GLN A 82 -12.67 6.44 -1.49
N ASP A 83 -12.31 5.44 -2.30
CA ASP A 83 -12.79 4.07 -2.12
C ASP A 83 -12.31 3.49 -0.79
N LEU A 84 -11.04 3.72 -0.41
CA LEU A 84 -10.52 3.30 0.89
C LEU A 84 -11.28 3.95 2.05
N MET A 85 -11.60 5.26 1.92
CA MET A 85 -12.41 5.98 2.91
C MET A 85 -13.85 5.45 2.99
N ASN A 86 -14.47 5.15 1.85
CA ASN A 86 -15.82 4.56 1.79
C ASN A 86 -15.86 3.13 2.34
N ASP A 87 -14.72 2.44 2.28
CA ASP A 87 -14.53 1.12 2.83
C ASP A 87 -14.13 1.15 4.33
N ASP A 88 -14.27 2.28 5.02
CA ASP A 88 -13.95 2.42 6.44
C ASP A 88 -12.49 2.06 6.78
N TRP A 89 -11.55 2.33 5.87
CA TRP A 89 -10.14 2.17 6.19
C TRP A 89 -9.73 3.08 7.33
N THR A 90 -9.09 2.50 8.33
CA THR A 90 -8.46 3.27 9.39
C THR A 90 -7.14 3.85 8.91
N VAL A 91 -6.68 4.89 9.60
CA VAL A 91 -5.32 5.42 9.41
C VAL A 91 -4.25 4.33 9.60
N VAL A 92 -4.53 3.34 10.46
CA VAL A 92 -3.65 2.19 10.70
C VAL A 92 -3.59 1.27 9.48
N ASP A 93 -4.71 1.03 8.80
CA ASP A 93 -4.76 0.24 7.57
C ASP A 93 -3.92 0.90 6.48
N LEU A 94 -4.14 2.20 6.24
CA LEU A 94 -3.38 2.96 5.24
C LEU A 94 -1.88 2.94 5.54
N LYS A 95 -1.49 3.16 6.81
CA LYS A 95 -0.09 3.09 7.23
C LYS A 95 0.53 1.73 6.94
N ASN A 96 -0.16 0.64 7.27
CA ASN A 96 0.35 -0.71 7.08
C ASN A 96 0.42 -1.09 5.60
N ALA A 97 -0.56 -0.66 4.80
CA ALA A 97 -0.58 -0.86 3.36
C ALA A 97 0.57 -0.13 2.65
N ILE A 98 0.86 1.12 3.03
CA ILE A 98 1.99 1.87 2.46
C ILE A 98 3.34 1.30 2.93
N ARG A 99 3.44 0.77 4.15
CA ARG A 99 4.64 0.03 4.59
C ARG A 99 4.91 -1.20 3.73
N LYS A 100 3.85 -1.94 3.39
CA LYS A 100 3.91 -3.08 2.47
C LYS A 100 4.32 -2.68 1.07
N LEU A 101 3.77 -1.58 0.54
CA LEU A 101 4.15 -1.02 -0.76
C LEU A 101 5.67 -0.82 -0.87
N ALA A 102 6.26 -0.19 0.16
CA ALA A 102 7.67 0.15 0.18
C ALA A 102 8.58 -1.00 0.66
N ASP A 103 8.02 -2.18 0.93
CA ASP A 103 8.69 -3.31 1.59
C ASP A 103 9.53 -2.89 2.82
N ILE A 104 9.03 -1.90 3.56
CA ILE A 104 9.66 -1.44 4.79
C ILE A 104 9.24 -2.42 5.88
N SER A 105 9.95 -3.55 5.94
CA SER A 105 9.93 -4.44 7.09
C SER A 105 10.80 -3.83 8.20
N GLY A 106 10.15 -3.48 9.30
CA GLY A 106 10.77 -2.96 10.52
C GLY A 106 9.99 -3.45 11.72
#